data_AF-A0A2V6T8U2-F1
#
_entry.id   AF-A0A2V6T8U2-F1
#
_cell.length_a   1.000
_cell.length_b   1.000
_cell.length_c   1.000
_cell.angle_alpha   90.00
_cell.angle_beta   90.00
_cell.angle_gamma   90.00
#
_symmetry.space_group_name_H-M   'P 1'
#
loop_
_entity.id
_entity.type
_entity.pdbx_description
1 polymer ?
#
loop_
_entity_poly.entity_id
_entity_poly.type
_entity_poly.pdbx_seq_one_letter_code
_entity_poly.pdbx_strand_id
1 'polypeptide(L)'
;MADLKAVFFVRSFAGNPEYAESKDLYQARPPGTRKVRVEFVDGEELVGHTRDDPAKRPGFFFSPFDLQSNNLRVFAVFDAVRRVERRL
;
A
#
# COMPACT_ATOMS: atom_id res chain seq x y z
N MET A 1 14.14 -16.74 -3.69
CA MET A 1 13.88 -15.29 -3.56
C MET A 1 12.84 -15.07 -2.45
N ALA A 2 13.04 -15.67 -1.27
CA ALA A 2 11.92 -16.11 -0.41
C ALA A 2 11.48 -15.15 0.72
N ASP A 3 12.07 -13.95 0.84
CA ASP A 3 11.82 -13.08 2.01
C ASP A 3 11.42 -11.63 1.66
N LEU A 4 11.16 -11.32 0.38
CA LEU A 4 10.85 -9.95 -0.01
C LEU A 4 9.38 -9.62 0.26
N LYS A 5 9.12 -8.71 1.20
CA LYS A 5 7.78 -8.22 1.52
C LYS A 5 7.19 -7.31 0.44
N ALA A 6 7.92 -6.25 0.12
CA ALA A 6 7.48 -5.20 -0.79
C ALA A 6 8.65 -4.33 -1.22
N VAL A 7 8.46 -3.55 -2.29
CA VAL A 7 9.34 -2.44 -2.66
C VAL A 7 8.62 -1.14 -2.34
N PHE A 8 9.21 -0.33 -1.46
CA PHE A 8 8.69 0.96 -1.04
C PHE A 8 9.39 2.09 -1.80
N PHE A 9 8.60 2.90 -2.50
CA PHE A 9 9.06 4.14 -3.09
C PHE A 9 8.81 5.25 -2.09
N VAL A 10 9.88 5.73 -1.44
CA VAL A 10 9.79 6.71 -0.36
C VAL A 10 10.20 8.10 -0.79
N ARG A 11 9.67 9.14 -0.13
CA ARG A 11 10.11 10.54 -0.31
C ARG A 11 11.54 10.73 0.22
N SER A 12 11.84 10.10 1.35
CA SER A 12 13.13 10.16 2.03
C SER A 12 13.42 8.83 2.73
N PHE A 13 14.68 8.41 2.73
CA PHE A 13 15.11 7.25 3.51
C PHE A 13 15.11 7.51 5.02
N ALA A 14 15.24 8.77 5.44
CA ALA A 14 15.16 9.14 6.85
C ALA A 14 13.71 9.19 7.37
N GLY A 15 12.76 9.56 6.51
CA GLY A 15 11.36 9.75 6.87
C GLY A 15 11.13 10.82 7.95
N ASN A 16 9.94 10.80 8.55
CA ASN A 16 9.63 11.55 9.78
C ASN A 16 9.00 10.58 10.80
N PRO A 17 9.72 10.16 11.84
CA PRO A 17 9.21 9.20 12.83
C PRO A 17 8.10 9.77 13.71
N GLU A 18 7.96 11.10 13.78
CA GLU A 18 6.88 11.77 14.53
C GLU A 18 5.58 11.88 13.71
N TYR A 19 5.63 11.57 12.41
CA TYR A 19 4.46 11.63 11.55
C TYR A 19 3.60 10.38 11.68
N ALA A 20 2.38 10.54 12.18
CA ALA A 20 1.39 9.48 12.24
C ALA A 20 0.58 9.44 10.92
N GLU A 21 0.85 8.43 10.08
CA GLU A 21 0.16 8.28 8.80
C GLU A 21 -1.35 8.11 8.97
N SER A 22 -2.12 8.89 8.21
CA SER A 22 -3.57 8.82 8.20
C SER A 22 -4.07 7.62 7.41
N LYS A 23 -4.94 6.82 8.03
CA LYS A 23 -5.69 5.74 7.36
C LYS A 23 -7.07 6.18 6.90
N ASP A 24 -7.32 7.49 6.84
CA ASP A 24 -8.61 8.04 6.47
C ASP A 24 -9.02 7.62 5.04
N LEU A 25 -10.05 6.78 4.99
CA LEU A 25 -10.60 6.24 3.74
C LEU A 25 -11.35 7.30 2.93
N TYR A 26 -11.65 8.47 3.50
CA TYR A 26 -12.42 9.55 2.87
C TYR A 26 -11.55 10.53 2.06
N GLN A 27 -10.24 10.32 2.00
CA GLN A 27 -9.38 11.12 1.12
C GLN A 27 -9.77 10.95 -0.36
N ALA A 28 -9.58 12.03 -1.13
CA ALA A 28 -9.99 12.09 -2.53
C ALA A 28 -9.26 11.02 -3.36
N ARG A 29 -10.06 10.12 -3.95
CA ARG A 29 -9.57 9.02 -4.78
C ARG A 29 -9.14 9.53 -6.16
N PRO A 30 -7.92 9.22 -6.65
CA PRO A 30 -7.55 9.50 -8.03
C PRO A 30 -8.50 8.78 -9.03
N PRO A 31 -8.93 9.44 -10.12
CA PRO A 31 -9.83 8.83 -11.09
C PRO A 31 -9.34 7.47 -11.60
N GLY A 32 -10.26 6.49 -11.67
CA GLY A 32 -9.98 5.14 -12.15
C GLY A 32 -9.29 4.18 -11.17
N THR A 33 -9.05 4.54 -9.91
CA THR A 33 -8.25 3.72 -8.95
C THR A 33 -9.06 3.06 -7.83
N ARG A 34 -9.12 1.74 -7.63
CA ARG A 34 -9.92 1.18 -6.51
C ARG A 34 -9.24 1.36 -5.16
N LYS A 35 -10.03 1.58 -4.09
CA LYS A 35 -9.53 1.51 -2.71
C LYS A 35 -9.10 0.07 -2.39
N VAL A 36 -8.03 -0.07 -1.64
CA VAL A 36 -7.52 -1.33 -1.12
C VAL A 36 -7.02 -1.19 0.30
N ARG A 37 -7.24 -2.23 1.10
CA ARG A 37 -6.54 -2.47 2.36
C ARG A 37 -5.72 -3.73 2.17
N VAL A 38 -4.43 -3.62 2.43
CA VAL A 38 -3.44 -4.68 2.25
C VAL A 38 -2.90 -5.03 3.61
N GLU A 39 -3.13 -6.27 4.02
CA GLU A 39 -2.58 -6.81 5.24
C GLU A 39 -1.46 -7.79 4.88
N PHE A 40 -0.28 -7.58 5.45
CA PHE A 40 0.88 -8.43 5.28
C PHE A 40 0.91 -9.54 6.34
N VAL A 41 1.68 -10.60 6.05
CA VAL A 41 1.80 -11.77 6.95
C VAL A 41 2.42 -11.43 8.31
N ASP A 42 3.19 -10.34 8.40
CA ASP A 42 3.77 -9.84 9.65
C ASP A 42 2.83 -8.94 10.47
N GLY A 43 1.58 -8.75 10.00
CA GLY A 43 0.56 -7.94 10.66
C GLY A 43 0.58 -6.46 10.31
N GLU A 44 1.51 -6.00 9.46
CA GLU A 44 1.44 -4.62 8.95
C GLU A 44 0.22 -4.45 8.04
N GLU A 45 -0.46 -3.31 8.16
CA GLU A 45 -1.61 -2.96 7.33
C GLU A 45 -1.41 -1.60 6.67
N LEU A 46 -1.50 -1.57 5.35
CA LEU A 46 -1.47 -0.37 4.53
C LEU A 46 -2.78 -0.19 3.77
N VAL A 47 -3.21 1.07 3.64
CA VAL A 47 -4.44 1.44 2.94
C VAL A 47 -4.12 2.42 1.81
N GLY A 48 -4.77 2.24 0.67
CA GLY A 48 -4.41 3.01 -0.51
C GLY A 48 -5.28 2.78 -1.74
N HIS A 49 -4.84 3.33 -2.86
CA HIS A 49 -5.48 3.23 -4.15
C HIS A 49 -4.64 2.40 -5.12
N THR A 50 -5.29 1.54 -5.92
CA THR A 50 -4.63 0.78 -6.99
C THR A 50 -5.40 0.83 -8.31
N ARG A 51 -4.68 0.81 -9.43
CA ARG A 51 -5.26 0.52 -10.75
C ARG A 51 -5.15 -0.95 -11.12
N ASP A 52 -4.24 -1.67 -10.46
CA ASP A 52 -3.94 -3.05 -10.78
C ASP A 52 -5.10 -3.94 -10.35
N ASP A 53 -5.25 -5.08 -11.02
CA ASP A 53 -6.03 -6.19 -10.49
C ASP A 53 -5.07 -7.16 -9.79
N PRO A 54 -5.16 -7.28 -8.45
CA PRO A 54 -4.29 -8.15 -7.68
C PRO A 54 -4.37 -9.66 -8.00
N ALA A 55 -5.16 -10.10 -8.99
CA ALA A 55 -5.40 -11.53 -9.19
C ALA A 55 -4.41 -12.27 -10.11
N LYS A 56 -3.44 -11.60 -10.79
CA LYS A 56 -2.69 -12.22 -11.91
C LYS A 56 -1.20 -11.84 -12.06
N ARG A 57 -0.48 -11.54 -10.98
CA ARG A 57 0.93 -11.07 -11.04
C ARG A 57 1.73 -11.56 -9.82
N PRO A 58 3.08 -11.44 -9.79
CA PRO A 58 3.88 -11.73 -8.58
C PRO A 58 3.71 -10.68 -7.47
N GLY A 59 3.08 -9.54 -7.79
CA GLY A 59 2.73 -8.47 -6.88
C GLY A 59 1.85 -7.43 -7.56
N PHE A 60 1.50 -6.37 -6.84
CA PHE A 60 0.72 -5.27 -7.38
C PHE A 60 1.14 -3.93 -6.77
N PHE A 61 0.93 -2.86 -7.53
CA PHE A 61 1.18 -1.52 -7.03
C PHE A 61 -0.03 -0.93 -6.33
N PHE A 62 0.19 -0.18 -5.26
CA PHE A 62 -0.79 0.76 -4.72
C PHE A 62 -0.08 2.00 -4.17
N SER A 63 -0.82 3.09 -4.05
CA SER A 63 -0.35 4.33 -3.41
C SER A 63 -1.14 4.55 -2.13
N PRO A 64 -0.50 4.88 -1.00
CA PRO A 64 -1.19 5.17 0.24
C PRO A 64 -2.25 6.27 0.08
N PHE A 65 -3.26 6.26 0.95
CA PHE A 65 -4.25 7.35 0.97
C PHE A 65 -3.59 8.66 1.36
N ASP A 66 -2.80 8.63 2.43
CA ASP A 66 -2.14 9.80 2.97
C ASP A 66 -1.08 10.37 2.02
N LEU A 67 -1.39 11.53 1.44
CA LEU A 67 -0.47 12.24 0.54
C LEU A 67 0.77 12.77 1.26
N GLN A 68 0.74 12.91 2.58
CA GLN A 68 1.89 13.35 3.39
C GLN A 68 2.73 12.18 3.90
N SER A 69 2.26 10.93 3.74
CA SER A 69 3.05 9.73 4.01
C SER A 69 4.41 9.78 3.30
N ASN A 70 5.41 9.19 3.97
CA ASN A 70 6.71 8.99 3.35
C ASN A 70 6.63 7.98 2.20
N ASN A 71 5.69 7.03 2.26
CA ASN A 71 5.44 6.05 1.22
C ASN A 71 4.66 6.69 0.07
N LEU A 72 5.31 6.89 -1.08
CA LEU A 72 4.68 7.42 -2.29
C LEU A 72 3.91 6.33 -3.05
N ARG A 73 4.52 5.15 -3.09
CA ARG A 73 4.00 3.98 -3.83
C ARG A 73 4.62 2.73 -3.26
N VAL A 74 3.88 1.65 -3.27
CA VAL A 74 4.33 0.35 -2.78
C VAL A 74 4.05 -0.69 -3.85
N PHE A 75 5.04 -1.52 -4.15
CA PHE A 75 4.84 -2.79 -4.85
C PHE A 75 4.78 -3.90 -3.81
N ALA A 76 3.59 -4.41 -3.50
CA ALA A 76 3.42 -5.52 -2.57
C ALA A 76 3.64 -6.85 -3.29
N VAL A 77 4.49 -7.71 -2.73
CA VAL A 77 4.71 -9.08 -3.21
C VAL A 77 3.59 -9.96 -2.68
N PHE A 78 2.92 -10.72 -3.55
CA PHE A 78 1.74 -11.50 -3.13
C PHE A 78 2.03 -12.52 -2.05
N ASP A 79 3.18 -13.18 -2.11
CA ASP A 79 3.57 -14.19 -1.14
C ASP A 79 3.69 -13.63 0.29
N ALA A 80 3.90 -12.31 0.43
CA ALA A 80 3.95 -11.62 1.72
C ALA A 80 2.60 -11.00 2.13
N VAL A 81 1.57 -11.07 1.26
CA VAL A 81 0.25 -10.50 1.52
C VAL A 81 -0.68 -11.57 2.07
N ARG A 82 -1.19 -11.33 3.28
CA ARG A 82 -2.19 -12.18 3.93
C ARG A 82 -3.59 -11.95 3.37
N ARG A 83 -3.96 -10.69 3.13
CA ARG A 83 -5.31 -10.32 2.69
C ARG A 83 -5.32 -9.02 1.90
N VAL A 84 -6.14 -8.97 0.86
CA VAL A 84 -6.48 -7.74 0.14
C VAL A 84 -7.99 -7.51 0.17
N GLU A 85 -8.43 -6.45 0.82
CA GLU A 85 -9.83 -6.03 0.82
C GLU A 85 -10.06 -4.92 -0.20
N ARG A 86 -11.11 -5.06 -1.01
CA ARG A 86 -11.45 -4.13 -2.11
C ARG A 86 -12.79 -3.41 -1.90
N ARG A 87 -13.52 -3.76 -0.84
CA ARG A 87 -14.74 -3.06 -0.38
C ARG A 87 -14.39 -2.39 0.94
N LEU A 88 -14.15 -1.08 0.86
CA LEU A 88 -13.84 -0.19 1.97
C LEU A 88 -14.84 0.95 1.97
#